data_AF-A0A3B8UQV4-F1
#
_entry.id   AF-A0A3B8UQV4-F1
#
_cell.length_a   1.000
_cell.length_b   1.000
_cell.length_c   1.000
_cell.angle_alpha   90.00
_cell.angle_beta   90.00
_cell.angle_gamma   90.00
#
_symmetry.space_group_name_H-M   'P 1'
#
loop_
_entity.id
_entity.type
_entity.pdbx_description
1 polymer ?
#
loop_
_entity_poly.entity_id
_entity_poly.type
_entity_poly.pdbx_seq_one_letter_code
_entity_poly.pdbx_strand_id
1 'polypeptide(L)' 'ATRDKVQEKMSTLHVADAMTEVFSLFKRCNKYIDETMPWALAKDESKKDRLEEVLYNLVESITIGANLLKS' A
#
# COMPACT_ATOMS: atom_id res chain seq x y z
N ALA A 1 11.38 3.43 -2.41
CA ALA A 1 10.76 4.78 -2.46
C ALA A 1 10.15 5.20 -1.11
N THR A 2 8.96 4.73 -0.71
CA THR A 2 8.34 5.15 0.58
C THR A 2 9.23 4.84 1.78
N ARG A 3 9.79 3.62 1.86
CA ARG A 3 10.73 3.23 2.92
C ARG A 3 11.90 4.22 3.04
N ASP A 4 12.53 4.55 1.92
CA ASP A 4 13.73 5.38 1.91
C ASP A 4 13.42 6.82 2.36
N LYS A 5 12.28 7.38 1.92
CA LYS A 5 11.79 8.70 2.38
C LYS A 5 11.45 8.71 3.86
N VAL A 6 10.81 7.66 4.37
CA VAL A 6 10.51 7.50 5.80
C VAL A 6 11.81 7.48 6.59
N GLN A 7 12.79 6.67 6.17
CA GLN A 7 14.10 6.56 6.82
C GLN A 7 14.86 7.89 6.84
N GLU A 8 14.87 8.64 5.73
CA GLU A 8 15.50 9.96 5.64
C GLU A 8 14.87 10.96 6.63
N LYS A 9 13.55 11.03 6.68
CA LYS A 9 12.82 11.92 7.59
C LYS A 9 13.00 11.52 9.06
N MET A 10 13.01 10.21 9.35
CA MET A 10 13.29 9.69 10.70
C MET A 10 14.71 10.03 11.15
N SER A 11 15.70 10.00 10.25
CA SER A 11 17.10 10.34 10.57
C SER A 11 17.29 11.80 11.00
N THR A 12 16.37 12.68 10.58
CA THR A 12 16.37 14.12 10.89
C THR A 12 15.29 14.50 11.91
N LEU A 13 14.69 13.52 12.59
CA LEU A 13 13.63 13.71 13.62
C LEU A 13 12.30 14.30 13.12
N HIS A 14 12.05 14.28 11.80
CA HIS A 14 10.80 14.74 11.19
C HIS A 14 9.72 13.63 11.20
N VAL A 15 9.32 13.18 12.39
CA VAL A 15 8.42 12.02 12.57
C VAL A 15 7.05 12.24 11.91
N ALA A 16 6.46 13.44 12.04
CA ALA A 16 5.16 13.76 11.43
C ALA A 16 5.21 13.67 9.89
N ASP A 17 6.30 14.11 9.29
CA ASP A 17 6.51 14.04 7.84
C ASP A 17 6.77 12.60 7.39
N ALA A 18 7.44 11.78 8.20
CA ALA A 18 7.64 10.36 7.94
C ALA A 18 6.30 9.61 7.95
N MET A 19 5.45 9.85 8.95
CA MET A 19 4.08 9.32 8.99
C MET A 19 3.28 9.73 7.75
N THR A 20 3.42 10.98 7.29
CA THR A 20 2.74 11.47 6.08
C THR A 20 3.11 10.66 4.83
N GLU A 21 4.36 10.20 4.69
CA GLU A 21 4.76 9.32 3.59
C GLU A 21 4.08 7.94 3.69
N VAL A 22 3.96 7.39 4.91
CA VAL A 22 3.27 6.11 5.12
C VAL A 22 1.78 6.23 4.79
N PHE A 23 1.11 7.29 5.25
CA PHE A 23 -0.30 7.54 4.89
C PHE A 23 -0.49 7.79 3.38
N SER A 24 0.51 8.35 2.71
CA SER A 24 0.49 8.49 1.25
C SER A 24 0.52 7.13 0.54
N LEU A 25 1.25 6.14 1.08
CA LEU A 25 1.20 4.75 0.59
C LEU A 25 -0.21 4.15 0.77
N PHE A 26 -0.85 4.34 1.92
CA PHE A 26 -2.22 3.85 2.12
C PHE A 26 -3.24 4.53 1.20
N LYS A 27 -3.11 5.83 0.92
CA LYS A 27 -3.91 6.52 -0.10
C LYS A 27 -3.71 5.89 -1.49
N ARG A 28 -2.49 5.49 -1.84
CA ARG A 28 -2.21 4.80 -3.11
C ARG A 28 -2.86 3.41 -3.15
N CYS A 29 -2.90 2.69 -2.03
CA CYS A 29 -3.59 1.40 -1.89
C CYS A 29 -5.10 1.56 -2.14
N ASN A 30 -5.73 2.58 -1.55
CA ASN A 30 -7.15 2.89 -1.81
C ASN A 30 -7.39 3.18 -3.29
N LYS A 31 -6.56 4.04 -3.89
CA LYS A 31 -6.66 4.32 -5.32
C LYS A 31 -6.46 3.06 -6.18
N TYR A 32 -5.57 2.16 -5.77
CA TYR A 32 -5.35 0.88 -6.47
C TYR A 32 -6.58 -0.02 -6.42
N ILE A 33 -7.30 -0.05 -5.29
CA ILE A 33 -8.59 -0.75 -5.17
C ILE A 33 -9.60 -0.16 -6.18
N ASP A 34 -9.70 1.16 -6.25
CA ASP A 34 -10.62 1.83 -7.19
C ASP A 34 -10.25 1.55 -8.66
N GLU A 35 -8.96 1.58 -8.99
CA GLU A 35 -8.44 1.32 -10.34
C GLU A 35 -8.59 -0.15 -10.77
N THR A 36 -8.48 -1.09 -9.83
CA THR A 36 -8.51 -2.54 -10.13
C THR A 36 -9.88 -3.18 -9.95
N MET A 37 -10.78 -2.54 -9.20
CA MET A 37 -12.15 -3.00 -8.92
C MET A 37 -12.20 -4.51 -8.61
N PRO A 38 -11.54 -5.00 -7.54
CA PRO A 38 -11.44 -6.42 -7.26
C PRO A 38 -12.81 -7.10 -7.08
N TRP A 39 -13.82 -6.37 -6.61
CA TRP A 39 -15.21 -6.86 -6.54
C TRP A 39 -15.83 -7.17 -7.91
N ALA A 40 -15.36 -6.55 -8.98
CA ALA A 40 -15.79 -6.84 -10.34
C ALA A 40 -15.03 -8.07 -10.89
N LEU A 41 -13.73 -8.17 -10.60
CA LEU A 41 -12.92 -9.35 -10.95
C LEU A 41 -13.44 -10.62 -10.26
N ALA A 42 -13.87 -10.51 -9.00
CA ALA A 42 -14.43 -11.62 -8.22
C ALA A 42 -15.74 -12.19 -8.77
N LYS A 43 -16.43 -11.48 -9.68
CA LYS A 43 -17.67 -11.95 -10.31
C LYS A 43 -17.41 -12.80 -11.56
N ASP A 44 -16.17 -12.88 -12.03
CA ASP A 44 -15.79 -13.58 -13.24
C ASP A 44 -14.72 -14.63 -12.91
N GLU A 45 -15.12 -15.91 -12.92
CA GLU A 45 -14.22 -17.02 -12.58
C GLU A 45 -13.00 -17.12 -13.51
N SER A 46 -13.12 -16.65 -14.76
CA SER A 46 -11.98 -16.63 -15.70
C SER A 46 -10.90 -15.61 -15.34
N LYS A 47 -11.22 -14.66 -14.43
CA LYS A 47 -10.31 -13.61 -13.97
C LYS A 47 -9.70 -13.90 -12.60
N LYS A 48 -9.84 -15.12 -12.08
CA LYS A 48 -9.35 -15.51 -10.75
C LYS A 48 -7.87 -15.20 -10.55
N ASP A 49 -7.01 -15.57 -11.50
CA ASP A 49 -5.56 -15.34 -11.40
C ASP A 49 -5.24 -13.84 -11.25
N ARG A 50 -5.96 -12.99 -11.99
CA ARG A 50 -5.78 -11.54 -11.91
C ARG A 50 -6.27 -10.99 -10.57
N LEU A 51 -7.36 -11.52 -10.03
CA LEU A 51 -7.85 -11.13 -8.71
C LEU A 51 -6.83 -11.47 -7.62
N GLU A 52 -6.26 -12.68 -7.66
CA GLU A 52 -5.24 -13.11 -6.69
C GLU A 52 -4.02 -12.18 -6.71
N GLU A 53 -3.54 -11.82 -7.89
CA GLU A 53 -2.43 -10.88 -8.06
C GLU A 53 -2.75 -9.49 -7.47
N VAL A 54 -3.96 -8.97 -7.74
CA VAL A 54 -4.41 -7.67 -7.22
C VAL A 54 -4.49 -7.69 -5.69
N LEU A 55 -5.08 -8.73 -5.11
CA LEU A 55 -5.22 -8.85 -3.66
C LEU A 55 -3.86 -9.05 -2.98
N TYR A 56 -2.98 -9.85 -3.57
CA TYR A 56 -1.63 -10.05 -3.07
C TYR A 56 -0.85 -8.73 -3.01
N ASN A 57 -0.83 -7.98 -4.11
CA ASN A 57 -0.16 -6.67 -4.15
C ASN A 57 -0.71 -5.68 -3.13
N LEU A 58 -2.04 -5.70 -2.91
CA LEU A 58 -2.69 -4.84 -1.93
C LEU A 58 -2.27 -5.20 -0.50
N VAL A 59 -2.34 -6.49 -0.13
CA VAL A 59 -1.97 -6.97 1.20
C VAL A 59 -0.49 -6.72 1.48
N GLU A 60 0.38 -6.97 0.51
CA GLU A 60 1.82 -6.72 0.62
C GLU A 60 2.09 -5.23 0.86
N SER A 61 1.44 -4.34 0.10
CA SER A 61 1.59 -2.88 0.24
C SER A 61 1.13 -2.39 1.63
N ILE A 62 0.02 -2.93 2.15
CA ILE A 62 -0.50 -2.60 3.49
C ILE A 62 0.49 -3.10 4.56
N THR A 63 1.00 -4.32 4.40
CA THR A 63 1.94 -4.92 5.34
C THR A 63 3.24 -4.12 5.43
N ILE A 64 3.77 -3.67 4.28
CA ILE A 64 4.93 -2.77 4.24
C ILE A 64 4.63 -1.48 4.99
N GLY A 65 3.49 -0.83 4.70
CA GLY A 65 3.11 0.41 5.39
C GLY A 65 2.94 0.24 6.90
N ALA A 66 2.34 -0.85 7.35
CA ALA A 66 2.16 -1.16 8.77
C ALA A 66 3.50 -1.39 9.47
N ASN A 67 4.45 -2.09 8.84
CA ASN A 67 5.79 -2.28 9.40
C ASN A 67 6.55 -0.95 9.55
N LEU A 68 6.36 -0.01 8.61
CA LEU A 68 6.95 1.34 8.71
C LEU A 68 6.37 2.18 9.85
N LEU A 69 5.16 1.89 10.34
CA LEU A 69 4.58 2.58 11.50
C LEU A 69 5.09 2.06 12.84
N LYS A 70 5.47 0.78 12.90
CA LYS A 70 5.95 0.14 14.13
C LYS A 70 7.39 0.55 14.45
N SER A 71 8.20 0.78 13.43
CA SER A 71 9.66 0.80 13.53
C SER A 71 10.29 2.18 13.59
#